data_AF-A0A9X9AD57-F1
#
_entry.id   AF-A0A9X9AD57-F1
#
_cell.length_a   1.000
_cell.length_b   1.000
_cell.length_c   1.000
_cell.angle_alpha   90.00
_cell.angle_beta   90.00
_cell.angle_gamma   90.00
#
_symmetry.space_group_name_H-M   'P 1'
#
loop_
_entity.id
_entity.type
_entity.pdbx_description
1 polymer ?
#
loop_
_entity_poly.entity_id
_entity_poly.type
_entity_poly.pdbx_seq_one_letter_code
_entity_poly.pdbx_strand_id
1 'polypeptide(L)' 'MDSSGLGVILGRYKHVKGLGGEMVVCAISPPVKRLFEMSGLFKIVRLEESEAHALATLGVA' A
#
# COMPACT_ATOMS: atom_id res chain seq x y z
N MET A 1 -13.07 1.67 -4.65
CA MET A 1 -12.61 0.93 -3.46
C MET A 1 -13.57 1.24 -2.33
N ASP A 2 -13.90 0.24 -1.52
CA ASP A 2 -14.75 0.33 -0.34
C ASP A 2 -14.02 -0.32 0.86
N SER A 3 -14.71 -0.57 1.97
CA SER A 3 -14.15 -1.24 3.14
C SER A 3 -13.63 -2.65 2.83
N SER A 4 -14.24 -3.36 1.89
CA SER A 4 -13.82 -4.72 1.50
C SER A 4 -12.46 -4.68 0.79
N GLY A 5 -12.24 -3.70 -0.09
CA GLY A 5 -10.95 -3.50 -0.76
C GLY A 5 -9.81 -3.18 0.22
N LEU A 6 -10.08 -2.35 1.24
CA LEU A 6 -9.10 -2.09 2.31
C LEU A 6 -8.78 -3.35 3.12
N GLY A 7 -9.79 -4.19 3.40
CA GLY A 7 -9.61 -5.47 4.08
C GLY A 7 -8.70 -6.43 3.32
N VAL A 8 -8.87 -6.53 2.00
CA VAL A 8 -8.00 -7.34 1.13
C VAL A 8 -6.55 -6.86 1.20
N ILE A 9 -6.32 -5.55 1.06
CA ILE A 9 -4.98 -4.95 1.10
C ILE A 9 -4.32 -5.18 2.47
N LEU A 10 -5.07 -5.00 3.57
CA LEU A 10 -4.56 -5.26 4.91
C LEU A 10 -4.19 -6.74 5.11
N GLY A 11 -4.99 -7.66 4.58
CA GLY A 11 -4.68 -9.10 4.59
C GLY A 11 -3.37 -9.40 3.86
N ARG A 12 -3.18 -8.84 2.67
CA ARG A 12 -1.94 -8.97 1.89
C ARG A 12 -0.75 -8.34 2.60
N TYR A 13 -0.91 -7.16 3.18
CA TYR A 13 0.14 -6.52 3.99
C TYR A 13 0.62 -7.44 5.11
N LYS A 14 -0.29 -7.99 5.92
CA LYS A 14 0.05 -8.89 7.03
C LYS A 14 0.80 -10.13 6.55
N HIS A 15 0.35 -10.70 5.42
CA HIS A 15 1.00 -11.87 4.84
C HIS A 15 2.42 -11.56 4.35
N VAL A 16 2.59 -10.53 3.52
CA VAL A 16 3.91 -10.11 3.01
C VAL A 16 4.85 -9.75 4.16
N LYS A 17 4.36 -9.00 5.15
CA LYS A 17 5.16 -8.64 6.32
C LYS A 17 5.55 -9.86 7.16
N GLY A 18 4.66 -10.86 7.27
CA GLY A 18 4.94 -12.13 7.94
C GLY A 18 6.05 -12.94 7.26
N LEU A 19 6.26 -12.74 5.96
CA LEU A 19 7.38 -13.33 5.21
C LEU A 19 8.66 -12.48 5.28
N GLY A 20 8.66 -11.39 6.06
CA GLY A 20 9.77 -10.43 6.13
C GLY A 20 9.85 -9.49 4.93
N GLY A 21 8.86 -9.50 4.04
CA GLY A 21 8.80 -8.62 2.87
C GLY A 21 8.24 -7.23 3.18
N GLU A 22 8.26 -6.39 2.15
CA GLU A 22 7.72 -5.04 2.16
C GLU A 22 6.62 -4.88 1.10
N MET A 23 5.66 -3.99 1.37
CA MET A 23 4.57 -3.69 0.44
C MET A 23 4.48 -2.17 0.26
N VAL A 24 4.41 -1.77 -1.00
CA VAL A 24 4.30 -0.37 -1.44
C VAL A 24 3.06 -0.26 -2.31
N VAL A 25 2.32 0.84 -2.16
CA VAL A 25 1.20 1.19 -3.05
C VAL A 25 1.63 2.43 -3.81
N CYS A 26 1.26 2.53 -5.10
CA CYS A 26 1.56 3.70 -5.91
C CYS A 26 0.36 4.13 -6.75
N ALA A 27 0.43 5.32 -7.34
CA ALA A 27 -0.56 5.84 -8.29
C ALA A 27 -2.02 5.78 -7.81
N ILE A 28 -2.25 6.00 -6.51
CA ILE A 28 -3.61 5.97 -5.95
C ILE A 28 -4.39 7.22 -6.33
N SER A 29 -5.67 7.04 -6.64
CA SER A 29 -6.56 8.17 -6.91
C SER A 29 -6.93 8.92 -5.61
N PRO A 30 -7.29 10.21 -5.68
CA PRO A 30 -7.66 11.00 -4.49
C PRO A 30 -8.75 10.37 -3.60
N PRO A 31 -9.82 9.76 -4.14
CA PRO A 31 -10.81 9.06 -3.31
C PRO A 31 -10.22 7.88 -2.54
N VAL A 32 -9.33 7.10 -3.17
CA VAL A 32 -8.67 5.95 -2.54
C VAL A 32 -7.67 6.41 -1.48
N LYS A 33 -6.92 7.48 -1.75
CA LYS A 33 -6.02 8.10 -0.77
C LYS A 33 -6.76 8.46 0.51
N ARG A 34 -7.93 9.09 0.39
CA ARG A 34 -8.75 9.46 1.55
C ARG A 34 -9.23 8.24 2.36
N LEU A 35 -9.57 7.13 1.69
CA LEU A 35 -9.93 5.87 2.36
C LEU A 35 -8.76 5.28 3.16
N PHE A 36 -7.55 5.32 2.60
CA PHE A 36 -6.33 4.88 3.30
C PHE A 36 -5.98 5.78 4.49
N GLU A 37 -6.13 7.10 4.35
CA GLU A 37 -5.93 8.06 5.44
C GLU A 37 -6.90 7.78 6.60
N MET A 38 -8.20 7.67 6.30
CA MET A 38 -9.23 7.43 7.32
C MET A 38 -9.07 6.07 8.02
N SER A 39 -8.60 5.04 7.30
CA SER A 39 -8.32 3.72 7.88
C SER A 39 -6.98 3.63 8.61
N GLY A 40 -6.13 4.66 8.52
CA GLY A 40 -4.80 4.68 9.12
C GLY A 40 -3.80 3.75 8.43
N LEU A 41 -4.11 3.20 7.25
CA LEU A 41 -3.27 2.25 6.53
C LEU A 41 -1.93 2.86 6.10
N PHE A 42 -1.86 4.17 5.88
CA PHE A 42 -0.59 4.84 5.56
C PHE A 42 0.43 4.84 6.71
N LYS A 43 0.06 4.42 7.92
CA LYS A 43 1.01 4.21 9.02
C LYS A 43 1.86 2.96 8.83
N ILE A 44 1.40 2.01 8.01
CA ILE A 44 2.02 0.69 7.85
C ILE A 44 2.36 0.36 6.39
N VAL A 45 1.64 0.94 5.43
CA VAL A 45 1.87 0.75 4.00
C VAL A 45 2.52 2.00 3.42
N ARG A 46 3.64 1.81 2.72
CA ARG A 46 4.36 2.90 2.05
C ARG A 46 3.60 3.34 0.79
N LEU A 47 3.61 4.65 0.51
CA LEU A 47 2.98 5.23 -0.66
C LEU A 47 4.05 5.88 -1.55
N GLU A 48 3.99 5.59 -2.85
CA GLU A 48 4.83 6.21 -3.87
C GLU A 48 3.98 6.85 -4.97
N GLU A 49 4.58 7.75 -5.74
CA GLU A 49 3.88 8.46 -6.81
C GLU A 49 3.65 7.58 -8.05
N SER A 50 4.59 6.69 -8.35
CA SER A 50 4.57 5.85 -9.56
C SER A 50 5.12 4.46 -9.28
N GLU A 51 4.85 3.53 -10.19
CA GLU A 51 5.41 2.18 -10.12
C GLU A 51 6.94 2.17 -10.19
N ALA A 52 7.52 3.05 -11.02
CA ALA A 52 8.98 3.20 -11.11
C ALA A 52 9.59 3.58 -9.74
N HIS A 53 9.00 4.55 -9.03
CA HIS A 53 9.45 4.91 -7.69
C HIS A 53 9.24 3.77 -6.68
N ALA A 54 8.13 3.04 -6.78
CA ALA A 54 7.88 1.87 -5.93
C ALA A 54 8.93 0.77 -6.11
N LEU A 55 9.29 0.46 -7.36
CA LEU A 55 10.33 -0.53 -7.68
C LEU A 55 11.71 -0.07 -7.18
N ALA A 56 12.04 1.21 -7.35
CA ALA A 56 13.29 1.77 -6.84
C ALA A 56 13.35 1.70 -5.31
N THR A 57 12.27 2.05 -4.63
CA THR A 57 12.15 1.94 -3.16
C THR A 57 12.27 0.50 -2.66
N LEU A 58 11.82 -0.47 -3.45
CA LEU A 58 11.98 -1.90 -3.16
C LEU A 58 13.36 -2.46 -3.55
N GLY A 59 14.23 -1.67 -4.18
CA GLY A 59 15.58 -2.08 -4.58
C GLY A 59 15.62 -3.03 -5.78
N VAL A 60 14.61 -2.98 -6.65
CA VAL A 60 14.46 -3.86 -7.82
C VAL A 60 14.37 -3.12 -9.16
N ALA A 61 14.58 -1.80 -9.15
CA ALA A 61 14.63 -0.96 -10.36
C ALA A 61 16.06 -0.83 -10.90
#